data_AF-A0A015MMR8-F1
#
_entry.id   AF-A0A015MMR8-F1
#
_cell.length_a   1.000
_cell.length_b   1.000
_cell.length_c   1.000
_cell.angle_alpha   90.00
_cell.angle_beta   90.00
_cell.angle_gamma   90.00
#
_symmetry.space_group_name_H-M   'P 1'
#
loop_
_entity.id
_entity.type
_entity.pdbx_description
1 polymer ?
#
loop_
_entity_poly.entity_id
_entity_poly.type
_entity_poly.pdbx_seq_one_letter_code
_entity_poly.pdbx_strand_id
1 'polypeptide(L)'
;MLLQQFFAYQLAKRIDYWASYSAQHVLAVIDQNDGLDAMISKVRVVATGERSRQVIKNRSAIQQKNEARKEQYVSERKELAGFDFDKELVSYKSKVSEQIHENIFWPSFGELLTDFDVIVKCVACHAFAKKSSRGLCSICLFYIDAGL
;
A
#
# COMPACT_ATOMS: atom_id res chain seq x y z
N MET A 1 25.13 2.56 -41.12
CA MET A 1 24.83 1.12 -40.84
C MET A 1 23.34 0.83 -40.59
N LEU A 2 22.58 1.73 -39.95
CA LEU A 2 21.14 1.54 -39.70
C LEU A 2 20.28 1.55 -40.97
N LEU A 3 20.58 2.42 -41.95
CA LEU A 3 19.87 2.46 -43.25
C LEU A 3 19.98 1.14 -44.02
N GLN A 4 21.16 0.51 -44.08
CA GLN A 4 21.34 -0.78 -44.76
C GLN A 4 20.52 -1.92 -44.13
N GLN A 5 20.45 -2.00 -42.79
CA GLN A 5 19.60 -2.98 -42.09
C GLN A 5 18.11 -2.71 -42.31
N PHE A 6 17.70 -1.44 -42.35
CA PHE A 6 16.31 -1.05 -42.57
C PHE A 6 15.88 -1.33 -44.02
N PHE A 7 16.73 -1.05 -45.01
CA PHE A 7 16.50 -1.40 -46.42
C PHE A 7 16.38 -2.91 -46.65
N ALA A 8 17.22 -3.71 -45.99
CA ALA A 8 17.12 -5.18 -46.04
C ALA A 8 15.79 -5.68 -45.46
N TYR A 9 15.27 -5.02 -44.42
CA TYR A 9 13.98 -5.37 -43.79
C TYR A 9 12.76 -5.00 -44.65
N GLN A 10 12.85 -3.91 -45.42
CA GLN A 10 11.84 -3.49 -46.40
C GLN A 10 11.78 -4.42 -47.62
N LEU A 11 12.94 -4.84 -48.14
CA LEU A 11 13.06 -5.83 -49.22
C LEU A 11 12.43 -7.18 -48.81
N ALA A 12 12.45 -7.51 -47.52
CA ALA A 12 11.76 -8.67 -46.96
C ALA A 12 10.23 -8.51 -46.83
N LYS A 13 9.63 -7.42 -47.36
CA LYS A 13 8.19 -7.08 -47.30
C LYS A 13 7.57 -7.04 -45.89
N ARG A 14 8.38 -6.83 -44.85
CA ARG A 14 7.88 -6.82 -43.45
C ARG A 14 7.28 -5.48 -43.01
N ILE A 15 7.40 -4.43 -43.83
CA ILE A 15 6.90 -3.09 -43.56
C ILE A 15 6.37 -2.51 -44.89
N ASP A 16 5.27 -1.77 -44.84
CA ASP A 16 4.77 -1.03 -46.00
C ASP A 16 5.68 0.16 -46.34
N TYR A 17 6.13 0.21 -47.59
CA TYR A 17 7.05 1.25 -48.07
C TYR A 17 6.44 2.65 -47.94
N TRP A 18 5.20 2.84 -48.41
CA TRP A 18 4.51 4.14 -48.35
C TRP A 18 4.28 4.62 -46.92
N ALA A 19 3.97 3.71 -45.99
CA ALA A 19 3.77 4.04 -44.58
C ALA A 19 5.07 4.47 -43.87
N SER A 20 6.23 4.07 -44.41
CA SER A 20 7.54 4.33 -43.82
C SER A 20 8.39 5.35 -44.59
N TYR A 21 7.92 5.83 -45.75
CA TYR A 21 8.64 6.76 -46.63
C TYR A 21 9.12 8.03 -45.91
N SER A 22 8.24 8.69 -45.16
CA SER A 22 8.59 9.93 -44.45
C SER A 22 9.71 9.72 -43.43
N ALA A 23 9.65 8.62 -42.68
CA ALA A 23 10.70 8.28 -41.70
C ALA A 23 12.03 7.95 -42.39
N GLN A 24 11.99 7.22 -43.50
CA GLN A 24 13.18 6.88 -44.27
C GLN A 24 13.81 8.11 -44.92
N HIS A 25 13.01 9.01 -45.49
CA HIS A 25 13.48 10.24 -46.09
C HIS A 25 14.19 11.12 -45.05
N VAL A 26 13.58 11.31 -43.88
CA VAL A 26 14.21 12.06 -42.78
C VAL A 26 15.51 11.38 -42.32
N LEU A 27 15.53 10.05 -42.19
CA LEU A 27 16.75 9.32 -41.84
C LEU A 27 17.86 9.49 -42.88
N ALA A 28 17.54 9.49 -44.17
CA ALA A 28 18.52 9.71 -45.24
C ALA A 28 19.07 11.15 -45.22
N VAL A 29 18.21 12.14 -44.99
CA VAL A 29 18.63 13.54 -44.84
C VAL A 29 19.56 13.73 -43.64
N ILE A 30 19.29 13.04 -42.52
CA ILE A 30 20.15 13.06 -41.34
C ILE A 30 21.49 12.36 -41.61
N ASP A 31 21.46 11.17 -42.23
CA ASP A 31 22.66 10.37 -42.53
C ASP A 31 23.61 11.07 -43.53
N GLN A 32 23.06 11.85 -44.46
CA GLN A 32 23.84 12.66 -45.40
C GLN A 32 24.32 14.00 -44.82
N ASN A 33 23.98 14.30 -43.56
CA ASN A 33 24.40 15.53 -42.89
C ASN A 33 25.23 15.21 -41.65
N ASP A 34 26.55 15.13 -41.84
CA ASP A 34 27.50 14.80 -40.77
C ASP A 34 27.39 15.71 -39.54
N GLY A 35 27.00 16.97 -39.74
CA GLY A 35 26.77 17.92 -38.64
C GLY A 35 25.58 17.53 -37.77
N LEU A 36 24.46 17.15 -38.38
CA LEU A 36 23.27 16.66 -37.68
C LEU A 36 23.51 15.30 -37.04
N ASP A 37 24.20 14.38 -37.72
CA ASP A 37 24.55 13.07 -37.14
C ASP A 37 25.46 13.21 -35.91
N ALA A 38 26.48 14.07 -35.99
CA ALA A 38 27.36 14.36 -34.86
C ALA A 38 26.61 15.00 -33.69
N MET A 39 25.67 15.92 -33.97
CA MET A 39 24.83 16.53 -32.94
C MET A 39 23.92 15.50 -32.27
N ILE A 40 23.21 14.68 -33.05
CA ILE A 40 22.31 13.64 -32.54
C ILE A 40 23.09 12.62 -31.70
N SER A 41 24.29 12.24 -32.14
CA SER A 41 25.17 11.35 -31.39
C SER A 41 25.54 11.93 -30.02
N LYS A 42 25.90 13.22 -29.94
CA LYS A 42 26.16 13.89 -28.65
C LYS A 42 24.92 13.96 -27.76
N VAL A 43 23.76 14.31 -28.33
CA VAL A 43 22.49 14.36 -27.60
C VAL A 43 22.15 12.98 -27.01
N ARG A 44 22.35 11.90 -27.77
CA ARG A 44 22.12 10.52 -27.29
C ARG A 44 23.03 10.19 -26.11
N VAL A 45 24.30 10.56 -26.15
CA VAL A 45 25.24 10.29 -25.04
C VAL A 45 24.82 11.05 -23.78
N VAL A 46 24.43 12.33 -23.91
CA VAL A 46 23.95 13.13 -22.77
C VAL A 46 22.67 12.53 -22.19
N ALA A 47 21.68 12.25 -23.05
CA ALA A 47 20.39 11.71 -22.63
C ALA A 47 20.50 10.32 -21.97
N THR A 48 21.35 9.43 -22.52
CA THR A 48 21.60 8.11 -21.93
C THR A 48 22.36 8.21 -20.61
N GLY A 49 23.27 9.16 -20.47
CA GLY A 49 23.96 9.48 -19.21
C GLY A 49 23.00 9.94 -18.12
N GLU A 50 22.10 10.88 -18.43
CA GLU A 50 21.08 11.36 -17.50
C GLU A 50 20.10 10.25 -17.09
N ARG A 51 19.62 9.46 -18.05
CA ARG A 51 18.76 8.31 -17.77
C ARG A 51 19.46 7.31 -16.84
N SER A 52 20.73 7.00 -17.09
CA SER A 52 21.52 6.08 -16.27
C SER A 52 21.67 6.60 -14.83
N ARG A 53 21.98 7.89 -14.66
CA ARG A 53 22.04 8.54 -13.34
C ARG A 53 20.70 8.46 -12.61
N GLN A 54 19.59 8.69 -13.31
CA GLN A 54 18.25 8.61 -12.71
C GLN A 54 17.90 7.18 -12.28
N VAL A 55 18.25 6.17 -13.08
CA VAL A 55 18.05 4.76 -12.72
C VAL A 55 18.80 4.41 -11.44
N ILE A 56 20.05 4.86 -11.29
CA ILE A 56 20.85 4.63 -10.08
C ILE A 56 20.18 5.26 -8.85
N LYS A 57 19.72 6.52 -8.95
CA LYS A 57 19.01 7.21 -7.87
C LYS A 57 17.71 6.51 -7.48
N ASN A 58 16.93 6.07 -8.47
CA ASN A 58 15.68 5.36 -8.22
C ASN A 58 15.94 4.02 -7.53
N ARG A 59 16.98 3.30 -7.95
CA ARG A 59 17.37 2.02 -7.35
C ARG A 59 17.78 2.18 -5.88
N SER A 60 18.59 3.19 -5.54
CA SER A 60 18.97 3.44 -4.15
C SER A 60 17.78 3.83 -3.27
N ALA A 61 16.88 4.68 -3.79
CA ALA A 61 15.68 5.09 -3.06
C ALA A 61 14.71 3.90 -2.81
N ILE A 62 14.55 3.00 -3.79
CA ILE A 62 13.75 1.78 -3.65
C ILE A 62 14.38 0.86 -2.60
N GLN A 63 15.70 0.69 -2.64
CA GLN A 63 16.40 -0.16 -1.70
C GLN A 63 16.24 0.32 -0.25
N GLN A 64 16.43 1.62 0.01
CA GLN A 64 16.20 2.21 1.32
C GLN A 64 14.76 2.00 1.82
N LYS A 65 13.76 2.19 0.95
CA LYS A 65 12.35 1.94 1.29
C LYS A 65 12.09 0.47 1.63
N ASN A 66 12.71 -0.45 0.91
CA ASN A 66 12.54 -1.88 1.14
C ASN A 66 13.22 -2.32 2.45
N GLU A 67 14.37 -1.76 2.79
CA GLU A 67 15.05 -1.98 4.07
C GLU A 67 14.18 -1.49 5.24
N ALA A 68 13.64 -0.27 5.16
CA ALA A 68 12.72 0.25 6.17
C ALA A 68 11.44 -0.61 6.32
N ARG A 69 10.84 -1.07 5.21
CA ARG A 69 9.68 -1.97 5.25
C ARG A 69 10.02 -3.32 5.87
N LYS A 70 11.23 -3.86 5.63
CA LYS A 70 11.67 -5.12 6.22
C LYS A 70 11.70 -5.02 7.75
N GLU A 71 12.21 -3.92 8.30
CA GLU A 71 12.22 -3.67 9.74
C GLU A 71 10.80 -3.57 10.29
N GLN A 72 9.91 -2.84 9.60
CA GLN A 72 8.50 -2.76 9.96
C GLN A 72 7.83 -4.15 10.00
N TYR A 73 8.01 -4.98 8.97
CA TYR A 73 7.45 -6.32 8.94
C TYR A 73 8.01 -7.24 10.04
N VAL A 74 9.28 -7.09 10.40
CA VAL A 74 9.86 -7.85 11.52
C VAL A 74 9.21 -7.44 12.85
N SER A 75 8.93 -6.13 13.03
CA SER A 75 8.19 -5.63 14.19
C SER A 75 6.76 -6.17 14.23
N GLU A 76 6.01 -6.04 13.14
CA GLU A 76 4.62 -6.52 13.04
C GLU A 76 4.52 -8.05 13.23
N ARG A 77 5.46 -8.83 12.68
CA ARG A 77 5.49 -10.29 12.91
C ARG A 77 5.76 -10.66 14.37
N LYS A 78 6.53 -9.87 15.11
CA LYS A 78 6.71 -10.09 16.56
C LYS A 78 5.42 -9.81 17.32
N GLU A 79 4.66 -8.79 16.95
CA GLU A 79 3.34 -8.52 17.54
C GLU A 79 2.34 -9.65 17.26
N LEU A 80 2.43 -10.28 16.08
CA LEU A 80 1.57 -11.40 15.69
C LEU A 80 2.01 -12.76 16.24
N ALA A 81 3.24 -12.90 16.76
CA ALA A 81 3.76 -14.18 17.25
C ALA A 81 3.04 -14.71 18.50
N GLY A 82 2.32 -13.85 19.23
CA GLY A 82 1.45 -14.22 20.35
C GLY A 82 -0.04 -14.25 20.02
N PHE A 83 -0.40 -14.11 18.74
CA PHE A 83 -1.79 -14.05 18.31
C PHE A 83 -2.38 -15.45 18.15
N ASP A 84 -3.44 -15.73 18.90
CA ASP A 84 -4.19 -16.97 18.86
C ASP A 84 -5.29 -16.87 17.80
N PHE A 85 -5.08 -17.53 16.66
CA PHE A 85 -5.99 -17.50 15.50
C PHE A 85 -7.26 -18.35 15.70
N ASP A 86 -7.31 -19.20 16.72
CA ASP A 86 -8.44 -20.10 16.98
C ASP A 86 -9.52 -19.45 17.86
N LYS A 87 -9.31 -18.20 18.30
CA LYS A 87 -10.33 -17.43 19.02
C LYS A 87 -11.43 -16.92 18.10
N GLU A 88 -12.67 -17.31 18.40
CA GLU A 88 -13.89 -16.92 17.68
C GLU A 88 -14.12 -15.39 17.61
N LEU A 89 -13.54 -14.64 18.56
CA LEU A 89 -13.50 -13.18 18.56
C LEU A 89 -12.05 -12.68 18.54
N VAL A 90 -11.65 -12.16 17.38
CA VAL A 90 -10.41 -11.41 17.24
C VAL A 90 -10.58 -10.04 17.91
N SER A 91 -9.90 -9.80 19.03
CA SER A 91 -9.85 -8.45 19.62
C SER A 91 -9.11 -7.53 18.65
N TYR A 92 -9.84 -6.77 17.84
CA TYR A 92 -9.25 -5.79 16.94
C TYR A 92 -8.50 -4.78 17.80
N LYS A 93 -7.16 -4.83 17.75
CA LYS A 93 -6.25 -4.04 18.60
C LYS A 93 -6.59 -4.19 20.08
N SER A 94 -6.10 -5.24 20.73
CA SER A 94 -6.20 -5.42 22.20
C SER A 94 -5.86 -4.15 23.01
N LYS A 95 -5.00 -3.29 22.45
CA LYS A 95 -4.62 -1.98 22.99
C LYS A 95 -5.76 -0.94 23.01
N VAL A 96 -6.86 -1.09 22.28
CA VAL A 96 -7.92 -0.07 22.22
C VAL A 96 -8.68 0.02 23.55
N SER A 97 -8.95 -1.12 24.20
CA SER A 97 -9.56 -1.11 25.53
C SER A 97 -8.63 -0.47 26.55
N GLU A 98 -7.34 -0.81 26.51
CA GLU A 98 -6.31 -0.20 27.37
C GLU A 98 -6.17 1.31 27.09
N GLN A 99 -6.16 1.72 25.83
CA GLN A 99 -6.08 3.13 25.41
C GLN A 99 -7.32 3.95 25.78
N ILE A 100 -8.51 3.32 25.81
CA ILE A 100 -9.72 3.94 26.34
C ILE A 100 -9.58 4.13 27.85
N HIS A 101 -9.13 3.09 28.58
CA HIS A 101 -8.90 3.19 30.03
C HIS A 101 -7.78 4.19 30.40
N GLU A 102 -6.76 4.34 29.56
CA GLU A 102 -5.67 5.32 29.72
C GLU A 102 -6.02 6.72 29.15
N ASN A 103 -7.24 6.92 28.63
CA ASN A 103 -7.68 8.16 27.94
C ASN A 103 -6.79 8.59 26.76
N ILE A 104 -6.02 7.68 26.18
CA ILE A 104 -5.20 7.90 24.99
C ILE A 104 -6.08 7.97 23.73
N PHE A 105 -7.20 7.25 23.74
CA PHE A 105 -8.13 7.17 22.62
C PHE A 105 -9.57 7.19 23.13
N TRP A 106 -10.38 8.14 22.64
CA TRP A 106 -11.81 8.19 22.90
C TRP A 106 -12.59 8.19 21.58
N PRO A 107 -13.54 7.27 21.37
CA PRO A 107 -14.36 7.28 20.16
C PRO A 107 -15.23 8.53 20.10
N SER A 108 -15.41 9.10 18.91
CA SER A 108 -16.24 10.31 18.72
C SER A 108 -17.71 10.13 19.12
N PHE A 109 -18.23 8.90 19.08
CA PHE A 109 -19.56 8.57 19.56
C PHE A 109 -19.60 8.20 21.05
N GLY A 110 -18.45 8.08 21.72
CA GLY A 110 -18.37 7.72 23.14
C GLY A 110 -19.01 8.77 24.04
N GLU A 111 -19.03 10.04 23.62
CA GLU A 111 -19.75 11.12 24.30
C GLU A 111 -21.27 11.06 24.11
N LEU A 112 -21.75 10.35 23.08
CA LEU A 112 -23.19 10.20 22.80
C LEU A 112 -23.83 9.10 23.65
N LEU A 113 -23.02 8.24 24.27
CA LEU A 113 -23.45 7.12 25.09
C LEU A 113 -22.98 7.36 26.53
N THR A 114 -23.91 7.70 27.42
CA THR A 114 -23.63 8.01 28.83
C THR A 114 -22.95 6.88 29.61
N ASP A 115 -22.94 5.66 29.08
CA ASP A 115 -22.43 4.44 29.69
C ASP A 115 -21.39 3.71 28.82
N PHE A 116 -20.79 4.39 27.83
CA PHE A 116 -19.85 3.77 26.89
C PHE A 116 -18.67 3.01 27.57
N ASP A 117 -18.10 3.60 28.62
CA ASP A 117 -16.98 3.03 29.40
C ASP A 117 -17.46 2.09 30.53
N VAL A 118 -18.76 2.07 30.83
CA VAL A 118 -19.27 1.34 31.99
C VAL A 118 -19.56 -0.11 31.61
N ILE A 119 -18.53 -0.98 31.66
CA ILE A 119 -18.58 -2.45 31.58
C ILE A 119 -19.93 -2.96 31.06
N VAL A 120 -20.05 -3.25 29.76
CA VAL A 120 -21.31 -3.71 29.14
C VAL A 120 -21.84 -5.00 29.81
N LYS A 121 -21.04 -5.67 30.65
CA LYS A 121 -21.39 -6.89 31.38
C LYS A 121 -22.18 -6.60 32.66
N CYS A 122 -23.12 -7.49 32.96
CA CYS A 122 -23.94 -7.53 34.15
C CYS A 122 -23.08 -7.39 35.41
N VAL A 123 -23.50 -6.51 36.32
CA VAL A 123 -22.81 -6.25 37.60
C VAL A 123 -22.81 -7.50 38.49
N ALA A 124 -23.80 -8.39 38.39
CA ALA A 124 -23.89 -9.57 39.24
C ALA A 124 -23.07 -10.76 38.70
N CYS A 125 -23.21 -11.11 37.43
CA CYS A 125 -22.58 -12.33 36.87
C CYS A 125 -21.33 -12.08 36.04
N HIS A 126 -21.03 -10.82 35.68
CA HIS A 126 -19.92 -10.44 34.80
C HIS A 126 -19.80 -11.24 33.49
N ALA A 127 -20.86 -11.95 33.08
CA ALA A 127 -20.86 -12.86 31.93
C ALA A 127 -21.73 -12.33 30.78
N PHE A 128 -22.92 -11.81 31.10
CA PHE A 128 -23.92 -11.39 30.11
C PHE A 128 -24.05 -9.88 30.02
N ALA A 129 -24.48 -9.35 28.88
CA ALA A 129 -24.67 -7.91 28.71
C ALA A 129 -25.77 -7.33 29.62
N LYS A 130 -25.57 -6.11 30.11
CA LYS A 130 -26.56 -5.30 30.83
C LYS A 130 -27.76 -5.05 29.92
N LYS A 131 -28.96 -5.27 30.44
CA LYS A 131 -30.23 -4.98 29.75
C LYS A 131 -31.16 -4.11 30.58
N SER A 132 -30.84 -3.87 31.85
CA SER A 132 -31.62 -3.04 32.75
C SER A 132 -30.82 -1.81 33.20
N SER A 133 -31.54 -0.76 33.56
CA SER A 133 -30.97 0.44 34.18
C SER A 133 -30.28 0.17 35.53
N ARG A 134 -30.58 -0.98 36.17
CA ARG A 134 -29.89 -1.48 37.37
C ARG A 134 -28.55 -2.15 37.07
N GLY A 135 -28.12 -2.18 35.81
CA GLY A 135 -26.86 -2.80 35.41
C GLY A 135 -26.88 -4.34 35.45
N LEU A 136 -28.06 -4.96 35.36
CA LEU A 136 -28.21 -6.42 35.37
C LEU A 136 -28.50 -6.95 33.97
N CYS A 137 -28.06 -8.18 33.68
CA CYS A 137 -28.57 -8.90 32.52
C CYS A 137 -30.00 -9.39 32.79
N SER A 138 -30.70 -9.79 31.72
CA SER A 138 -32.07 -10.32 31.83
C SER A 138 -32.19 -11.50 32.80
N ILE A 139 -31.15 -12.34 32.90
CA ILE A 139 -31.14 -13.51 33.79
C ILE A 139 -31.01 -13.09 35.25
N CYS A 140 -30.03 -12.25 35.57
CA CYS A 140 -29.83 -11.79 36.95
C CYS A 140 -30.97 -10.90 37.44
N LEU A 141 -31.57 -10.09 36.55
CA LEU A 141 -32.76 -9.33 36.87
C LEU A 141 -33.94 -10.25 37.21
N PHE A 142 -34.14 -11.31 36.41
CA PHE A 142 -35.19 -12.30 36.65
C PHE A 142 -35.06 -12.97 38.02
N TYR A 143 -33.85 -13.41 38.41
CA TYR A 143 -33.65 -14.04 39.73
C TYR A 143 -33.94 -13.08 40.88
N ILE A 144 -33.49 -11.82 40.78
CA ILE A 144 -33.75 -10.81 41.80
C ILE A 144 -35.25 -10.47 41.89
N ASP A 145 -35.94 -10.31 40.76
CA ASP A 145 -37.37 -10.03 40.74
C ASP A 145 -38.21 -11.23 41.22
N ALA A 146 -37.69 -12.45 41.05
CA ALA A 146 -38.27 -13.68 41.58
C ALA A 146 -37.94 -13.94 43.07
N GLY A 147 -37.10 -13.11 43.70
CA GLY A 147 -36.72 -13.23 45.12
C GLY A 147 -35.73 -14.35 45.43
N LEU A 148 -34.90 -14.73 44.45
CA LEU A 148 -33.83 -15.74 44.55
C LEU A 148 -32.43 -15.10 44.64
#